data_AF-A0A5N3X9G6-F1
#
_entry.id   AF-A0A5N3X9G6-F1
#
_cell.length_a   1.000
_cell.length_b   1.000
_cell.length_c   1.000
_cell.angle_alpha   90.00
_cell.angle_beta   90.00
_cell.angle_gamma   90.00
#
_symmetry.space_group_name_H-M   'P 1'
#
loop_
_entity.id
_entity.type
_entity.pdbx_description
1 polymer ?
#
loop_
_entity_poly.entity_id
_entity_poly.type
_entity_poly.pdbx_seq_one_letter_code
_entity_poly.pdbx_strand_id
1 'polypeptide(L)' 'MSLAPITHYVHTPLNQLKGGMTVNVYGAVMFFKPSYLSRGTVKTSSVD' A
#
# COMPACT_ATOMS: atom_id res chain seq x y z
N MET A 1 -21.09 -10.45 -25.62
CA MET A 1 -20.07 -9.55 -25.05
C MET A 1 -20.28 -9.57 -23.54
N SER A 2 -19.26 -9.99 -22.76
CA SER A 2 -19.36 -10.13 -21.31
C SER A 2 -19.31 -8.76 -20.63
N LEU A 3 -20.29 -8.45 -19.80
CA LEU A 3 -20.32 -7.25 -18.96
C LEU A 3 -19.56 -7.53 -17.65
N ALA A 4 -18.28 -7.88 -17.76
CA ALA A 4 -17.44 -7.95 -16.57
C ALA A 4 -17.33 -6.53 -15.98
N PRO A 5 -17.59 -6.33 -14.67
CA PRO A 5 -17.44 -5.02 -14.07
C PRO A 5 -16.00 -4.55 -14.24
N ILE A 6 -15.82 -3.40 -14.87
CA ILE A 6 -14.50 -2.78 -15.01
C ILE A 6 -14.17 -2.13 -13.67
N THR A 7 -13.34 -2.78 -12.87
CA THR A 7 -12.85 -2.22 -11.60
C THR A 7 -11.75 -1.20 -11.90
N HIS A 8 -12.06 0.08 -11.73
CA HIS A 8 -11.08 1.16 -11.84
C HIS A 8 -10.46 1.46 -10.48
N TYR A 9 -9.18 1.13 -10.29
CA TYR A 9 -8.44 1.53 -9.10
C TYR A 9 -7.96 2.98 -9.25
N VAL A 10 -8.27 3.81 -8.25
CA VAL A 10 -7.78 5.19 -8.16
C VAL A 10 -6.56 5.22 -7.25
N HIS A 11 -5.46 5.82 -7.72
CA HIS A 11 -4.23 6.00 -6.96
C HIS A 11 -4.15 7.43 -6.42
N THR A 12 -3.95 7.55 -5.11
CA THR A 12 -3.87 8.85 -4.44
C THR A 12 -2.42 9.34 -4.43
N PRO A 13 -2.14 10.56 -4.90
CA PRO A 13 -0.83 11.18 -4.76
C PRO A 13 -0.40 11.28 -3.29
N LEU A 14 0.87 11.01 -2.98
CA LEU A 14 1.38 10.98 -1.61
C LEU A 14 1.20 12.31 -0.86
N ASN A 15 1.23 13.44 -1.57
CA ASN A 15 1.01 14.77 -0.99
C ASN A 15 -0.46 15.11 -0.69
N GLN A 16 -1.40 14.21 -1.01
CA GLN A 16 -2.85 14.39 -0.80
C GLN A 16 -3.42 13.42 0.26
N LEU A 17 -2.56 12.65 0.94
CA LEU A 17 -2.98 11.69 1.95
C LEU A 17 -3.59 12.42 3.16
N LYS A 18 -4.71 11.86 3.66
CA LYS A 18 -5.41 12.33 4.85
C LYS A 18 -5.55 11.19 5.86
N GLY A 19 -5.47 11.52 7.15
CA GLY A 19 -5.64 10.54 8.22
C GLY A 19 -7.04 9.90 8.20
N GLY A 20 -7.10 8.60 8.48
CA GLY A 20 -8.37 7.85 8.56
C GLY A 20 -8.92 7.33 7.23
N MET A 21 -8.17 7.41 6.12
CA MET A 21 -8.57 6.87 4.81
C MET A 21 -7.76 5.63 4.42
N THR A 22 -8.41 4.65 3.79
CA THR A 22 -7.75 3.54 3.08
C THR A 22 -7.62 3.90 1.60
N VAL A 23 -6.40 3.97 1.07
CA VAL A 23 -6.12 4.41 -0.29
C VAL A 23 -5.09 3.52 -0.98
N ASN A 24 -5.12 3.50 -2.32
CA ASN A 24 -4.06 2.90 -3.12
C ASN A 24 -3.03 3.97 -3.48
N VAL A 25 -1.75 3.62 -3.45
CA VAL A 25 -0.64 4.54 -3.78
C VAL A 25 0.37 3.85 -4.68
N TYR A 26 1.16 4.64 -5.41
CA TYR A 26 2.40 4.21 -6.06
C TYR A 26 3.53 5.13 -5.62
N GLY A 27 4.74 4.58 -5.52
CA GLY A 27 5.94 5.33 -5.16
C GLY A 27 7.20 4.52 -5.42
N ALA A 28 8.33 5.21 -5.49
CA ALA A 28 9.63 4.56 -5.45
C ALA A 28 10.00 4.25 -4.00
N VAL A 29 10.60 3.08 -3.77
CA VAL A 29 11.12 2.71 -2.44
C VAL A 29 12.43 3.44 -2.22
N MET A 30 12.50 4.29 -1.18
CA MET A 30 13.73 5.00 -0.83
C MET A 30 14.51 4.26 0.25
N PHE A 31 13.82 3.76 1.28
CA PHE A 31 14.41 2.88 2.29
C PHE A 31 13.52 1.67 2.56
N PHE A 32 14.15 0.50 2.70
CA PHE A 32 13.45 -0.75 2.97
C PHE A 32 14.12 -1.52 4.10
N LYS A 33 13.35 -1.87 5.14
CA LYS A 33 13.76 -2.85 6.14
C LYS A 33 13.16 -4.20 5.77
N PRO A 34 13.99 -5.23 5.48
CA PRO A 34 13.49 -6.53 5.09
C PRO A 34 12.65 -7.15 6.19
N SER A 35 11.69 -7.99 5.81
CA SER A 35 10.76 -8.59 6.76
C SER A 35 11.50 -9.36 7.84
N TYR A 36 11.31 -8.97 9.09
CA TYR A 36 11.86 -9.67 10.26
C TYR A 36 10.74 -10.26 11.11
N LEU A 37 11.09 -11.27 11.92
CA LEU A 37 10.17 -11.83 12.89
C LEU A 37 10.00 -10.81 14.02
N SER A 38 8.81 -10.23 14.15
CA SER A 38 8.49 -9.42 15.33
C SER A 38 8.32 -10.35 16.55
N ARG A 39 8.18 -9.84 17.78
CA ARG A 39 8.08 -10.66 19.01
C ARG A 39 6.83 -11.58 19.09
N GLY A 40 6.09 -11.76 17.99
CA GLY A 40 4.98 -12.69 17.84
C GLY A 40 4.97 -13.35 16.46
N THR A 41 3.89 -14.06 16.11
CA THR A 41 3.75 -14.91 14.91
C THR A 41 3.72 -14.13 13.57
N VAL A 42 3.68 -12.80 13.60
CA VAL A 42 3.51 -11.95 12.41
C VAL A 42 4.86 -11.41 11.93
N LYS A 43 5.17 -11.63 10.65
CA LYS A 43 6.30 -11.00 9.95
C LYS A 43 5.94 -9.55 9.60
N THR A 44 6.84 -8.62 9.89
CA THR A 44 6.62 -7.18 9.66
C THR A 44 7.69 -6.63 8.73
N SER A 45 7.29 -5.77 7.79
CA SER A 45 8.18 -4.98 6.92
C SER A 45 7.81 -3.50 7.00
N SER A 46 8.79 -2.61 6.79
CA SER A 46 8.57 -1.17 6.70
C SER A 46 9.23 -0.61 5.44
N VAL A 47 8.51 0.27 4.76
CA VAL A 47 8.95 1.02 3.58
C VAL A 47 8.83 2.49 3.97
N ASP A 48 9.96 3.21 3.94
CA ASP A 48 10.04 4.65 4.20
C ASP A 48 10.38 5.41 2.90
#